data_AF-H0EFF2-F1
#
_entry.id   AF-H0EFF2-F1
#
_cell.length_a   1.000
_cell.length_b   1.000
_cell.length_c   1.000
_cell.angle_alpha   90.00
_cell.angle_beta   90.00
_cell.angle_gamma   90.00
#
_symmetry.space_group_name_H-M   'P 1'
#
loop_
_entity.id
_entity.type
_entity.pdbx_description
1 polymer ?
#
loop_
_entity_poly.entity_id
_entity_poly.type
_entity_poly.pdbx_seq_one_letter_code
_entity_poly.pdbx_strand_id
1 'polypeptide(L)'
;MIRGTPSQISRNTRLSYKHGSYNSVFELKEVSDKLECTLASVMSVVETMKINRLIPPKESTNSGLDILPPNFDSADSKISDTCDYATFPNFETTLGASFEELSRYRPGLSDTRARVNVNNQHLAKLLFQSSSAGKAEADAYIQEFLTSPPSRMKLDDTQNYLTDIEDLARICHEEMTLIVTSNLDSTRWNDANFSSILKASNLNLTARLEEAVEQVKNLNAIVPAFGSVLHIFYTTYDLSLITHAFCNFLNSKEKTLHTSQSPHTPQILAQTKELKQAISEQAAAVKKGLDEGGWIDKVLDSVNGTQGNETLFSELGDLVDAGQLEVWAGDLVEGWKDSCEGLMLKKVVV
;
A
#
# COMPACT_ATOMS: atom_id res chain seq x y z
N MET A 1 -4.11 -15.85 11.70
CA MET A 1 -5.43 -16.33 11.24
C MET A 1 -5.32 -17.02 9.88
N ILE A 2 -4.90 -16.32 8.81
CA ILE A 2 -4.82 -16.82 7.41
C ILE A 2 -4.10 -18.17 7.28
N ARG A 3 -2.95 -18.38 7.95
CA ARG A 3 -2.21 -19.66 7.92
C ARG A 3 -2.91 -20.83 8.63
N GLY A 4 -3.73 -20.55 9.64
CA GLY A 4 -4.34 -21.56 10.50
C GLY A 4 -5.69 -22.06 9.97
N THR A 5 -6.47 -21.18 9.36
CA THR A 5 -7.84 -21.46 8.91
C THR A 5 -7.93 -22.64 7.94
N PRO A 6 -7.09 -22.79 6.90
CA PRO A 6 -7.17 -23.92 5.97
C PRO A 6 -6.99 -25.28 6.67
N SER A 7 -6.08 -25.35 7.64
CA SER A 7 -5.83 -26.58 8.40
C SER A 7 -7.04 -26.96 9.28
N GLN A 8 -7.71 -25.97 9.85
CA GLN A 8 -8.91 -26.16 10.68
C GLN A 8 -10.11 -26.58 9.83
N ILE A 9 -10.33 -25.93 8.69
CA ILE A 9 -11.39 -26.29 7.74
C ILE A 9 -11.17 -27.72 7.25
N SER A 10 -9.96 -28.07 6.79
CA SER A 10 -9.63 -29.43 6.33
C SER A 10 -9.89 -30.49 7.41
N ARG A 11 -9.49 -30.20 8.66
CA ARG A 11 -9.78 -31.07 9.81
C ARG A 11 -11.29 -31.23 10.04
N ASN A 12 -12.06 -30.14 10.01
CA ASN A 12 -13.50 -30.16 10.24
C ASN A 12 -14.26 -30.84 9.09
N THR A 13 -13.79 -30.71 7.85
CA THR A 13 -14.31 -31.45 6.69
C THR A 13 -14.13 -32.95 6.89
N ARG A 14 -12.93 -33.39 7.34
CA ARG A 14 -12.68 -34.80 7.67
C ARG A 14 -13.57 -35.31 8.80
N LEU A 15 -13.83 -34.49 9.83
CA LEU A 15 -14.75 -34.84 10.91
C LEU A 15 -16.19 -34.95 10.42
N SER A 16 -16.63 -34.04 9.54
CA SER A 16 -17.97 -34.06 8.95
C SER A 16 -18.22 -35.36 8.17
N TYR A 17 -17.24 -35.82 7.39
CA TYR A 17 -17.29 -37.15 6.76
C TYR A 17 -17.42 -38.29 7.77
N LYS A 18 -16.65 -38.26 8.87
CA LYS A 18 -16.69 -39.32 9.90
C LYS A 18 -18.04 -39.40 10.62
N HIS A 19 -18.71 -38.27 10.79
CA HIS A 19 -19.98 -38.18 11.51
C HIS A 19 -21.21 -38.20 10.60
N GLY A 20 -21.04 -38.35 9.28
CA GLY A 20 -22.14 -38.40 8.32
C GLY A 20 -22.83 -37.05 8.06
N SER A 21 -22.20 -35.93 8.44
CA SER A 21 -22.74 -34.58 8.18
C SER A 21 -22.33 -34.09 6.79
N TYR A 22 -22.93 -34.66 5.75
CA TYR A 22 -22.56 -34.35 4.37
C TYR A 22 -22.88 -32.90 3.95
N ASN A 23 -23.93 -32.27 4.50
CA ASN A 23 -24.23 -30.86 4.24
C ASN A 23 -23.07 -29.95 4.68
N SER A 24 -22.54 -30.19 5.88
CA SER A 24 -21.41 -29.42 6.41
C SER A 24 -20.15 -29.55 5.56
N VAL A 25 -19.97 -30.65 4.82
CA VAL A 25 -18.84 -30.80 3.89
C VAL A 25 -18.91 -29.75 2.78
N PHE A 26 -20.09 -29.55 2.19
CA PHE A 26 -20.28 -28.56 1.12
C PHE A 26 -20.16 -27.13 1.66
N GLU A 27 -20.76 -26.86 2.81
CA GLU A 27 -20.66 -25.54 3.47
C GLU A 27 -19.20 -25.20 3.84
N LEU A 28 -18.46 -26.15 4.42
CA LEU A 28 -17.05 -25.95 4.74
C LEU A 28 -16.17 -25.78 3.49
N LYS A 29 -16.51 -26.45 2.38
CA LYS A 29 -15.82 -26.25 1.10
C LYS A 29 -16.09 -24.85 0.55
N GLU A 30 -17.34 -24.39 0.57
CA GLU A 30 -17.69 -23.03 0.14
C GLU A 30 -16.98 -21.97 0.99
N VAL A 31 -16.92 -22.17 2.32
CA VAL A 31 -16.18 -21.28 3.22
C VAL A 31 -14.67 -21.31 2.91
N SER A 32 -14.10 -22.49 2.64
CA SER A 32 -12.69 -22.60 2.21
C SER A 32 -12.44 -21.78 0.95
N ASP A 33 -13.26 -21.99 -0.08
CA ASP A 33 -13.08 -21.37 -1.39
C ASP A 33 -13.20 -19.84 -1.31
N LYS A 34 -14.12 -19.34 -0.47
CA LYS A 34 -14.26 -17.90 -0.24
C LYS A 34 -13.07 -17.35 0.54
N LEU A 35 -12.58 -18.04 1.57
CA LEU A 35 -11.52 -17.55 2.47
C LEU A 35 -10.11 -17.72 1.91
N GLU A 36 -9.90 -18.64 0.97
CA GLU A 36 -8.59 -18.91 0.35
C GLU A 36 -8.04 -17.69 -0.40
N CYS A 37 -8.93 -16.88 -0.99
CA CYS A 37 -8.55 -15.76 -1.85
C CYS A 37 -9.42 -14.53 -1.56
N THR A 38 -9.14 -13.84 -0.44
CA THR A 38 -9.90 -12.65 -0.03
C THR A 38 -9.09 -11.37 -0.13
N LEU A 39 -9.75 -10.24 -0.42
CA LEU A 39 -9.10 -8.92 -0.41
C LEU A 39 -8.42 -8.64 0.93
N ALA A 40 -9.08 -8.97 2.04
CA ALA A 40 -8.55 -8.80 3.39
C ALA A 40 -7.26 -9.63 3.61
N SER A 41 -7.23 -10.89 3.18
CA SER A 41 -6.04 -11.74 3.31
C SER A 41 -4.83 -11.17 2.55
N VAL A 42 -5.09 -10.63 1.36
CA VAL A 42 -4.06 -10.12 0.45
C VAL A 42 -3.50 -8.82 0.96
N MET A 43 -4.38 -7.88 1.31
CA MET A 43 -3.97 -6.62 1.91
C MET A 43 -3.27 -6.85 3.25
N SER A 44 -3.67 -7.84 4.05
CA SER A 44 -2.93 -8.16 5.28
C SER A 44 -1.48 -8.53 4.99
N VAL A 45 -1.22 -9.35 3.96
CA VAL A 45 0.15 -9.70 3.54
C VAL A 45 0.89 -8.48 3.01
N VAL A 46 0.29 -7.75 2.08
CA VAL A 46 0.88 -6.53 1.48
C VAL A 46 1.24 -5.50 2.55
N GLU A 47 0.30 -5.16 3.43
CA GLU A 47 0.51 -4.14 4.45
C GLU A 47 1.54 -4.62 5.48
N THR A 48 1.55 -5.91 5.84
CA THR A 48 2.62 -6.47 6.69
C THR A 48 4.00 -6.29 6.03
N MET A 49 4.12 -6.49 4.72
CA MET A 49 5.38 -6.28 4.01
C MET A 49 5.81 -4.81 3.99
N LYS A 50 4.86 -3.89 3.75
CA LYS A 50 5.12 -2.43 3.83
C LYS A 50 5.54 -2.02 5.23
N ILE A 51 4.82 -2.49 6.25
CA ILE A 51 5.14 -2.26 7.66
C ILE A 51 6.54 -2.81 7.98
N ASN A 52 6.89 -4.03 7.56
CA ASN A 52 8.22 -4.58 7.81
C ASN A 52 9.35 -3.78 7.14
N ARG A 53 9.08 -3.08 6.04
CA ARG A 53 10.03 -2.14 5.44
C ARG A 53 10.13 -0.85 6.25
N LEU A 54 9.03 -0.39 6.84
CA LEU A 54 9.01 0.79 7.72
C LEU A 54 9.60 0.50 9.11
N ILE A 55 9.31 -0.66 9.68
CA ILE A 55 9.71 -1.08 11.02
C ILE A 55 10.26 -2.50 10.87
N PRO A 56 11.58 -2.63 10.62
CA PRO A 56 12.19 -3.94 10.44
C PRO A 56 11.93 -4.82 11.67
N PRO A 57 11.36 -6.03 11.48
CA PRO A 57 11.16 -6.95 12.59
C PRO A 57 12.51 -7.37 13.17
N LYS A 58 12.52 -7.73 14.46
CA LYS A 58 13.72 -8.25 15.15
C LYS A 58 14.23 -9.57 14.53
N GLU A 59 13.33 -10.32 13.88
CA GLU A 59 13.62 -11.59 13.23
C GLU A 59 13.32 -11.48 11.73
N SER A 60 14.17 -12.10 10.89
CA SER A 60 13.96 -12.14 9.44
C SER A 60 12.70 -12.94 9.11
N THR A 61 11.66 -12.26 8.63
CA THR A 61 10.46 -12.91 8.11
C THR A 61 10.58 -13.08 6.61
N ASN A 62 10.28 -14.29 6.10
CA ASN A 62 10.08 -14.54 4.66
C ASN A 62 9.09 -13.53 4.07
N SER A 63 9.15 -13.34 2.74
CA SER A 63 8.38 -12.31 2.01
C SER A 63 6.87 -12.39 2.18
N GLY A 64 6.29 -13.41 2.81
CA GLY A 64 4.86 -13.49 3.14
C GLY A 64 3.95 -13.77 1.94
N LEU A 65 4.41 -13.47 0.71
CA LEU A 65 3.71 -13.80 -0.54
C LEU A 65 3.51 -15.32 -0.73
N ASP A 66 4.36 -16.15 -0.11
CA ASP A 66 4.22 -17.61 -0.08
C ASP A 66 2.97 -18.09 0.66
N ILE A 67 2.34 -17.20 1.45
CA ILE A 67 1.08 -17.48 2.15
C ILE A 67 -0.11 -17.36 1.19
N LEU A 68 0.00 -16.56 0.13
CA LEU A 68 -1.08 -16.36 -0.83
C LEU A 68 -1.20 -17.56 -1.77
N PRO A 69 -2.41 -17.85 -2.29
CA PRO A 69 -2.57 -18.90 -3.29
C PRO A 69 -1.68 -18.68 -4.52
N PRO A 70 -1.21 -19.75 -5.17
CA PRO A 70 -0.47 -19.61 -6.42
C PRO A 70 -1.33 -18.94 -7.50
N ASN A 71 -0.70 -18.13 -8.36
CA ASN A 71 -1.36 -17.38 -9.45
C ASN A 71 -2.44 -16.40 -8.97
N PHE A 72 -2.37 -15.94 -7.72
CA PHE A 72 -3.30 -14.96 -7.18
C PHE A 72 -3.36 -13.67 -8.02
N ASP A 73 -2.24 -13.28 -8.62
CA ASP A 73 -2.08 -12.13 -9.50
C ASP A 73 -2.68 -12.33 -10.91
N SER A 74 -3.01 -13.57 -11.30
CA SER A 74 -3.65 -13.87 -12.60
C SER A 74 -5.03 -13.23 -12.72
N ALA A 75 -5.32 -12.63 -13.88
CA ALA A 75 -6.64 -12.05 -14.18
C ALA A 75 -7.80 -13.06 -14.05
N ASP A 76 -7.52 -14.35 -14.14
CA ASP A 76 -8.52 -15.43 -14.01
C ASP A 76 -8.82 -15.80 -12.55
N SER A 77 -7.99 -15.34 -11.59
CA SER A 77 -8.23 -15.58 -10.17
C SER A 77 -9.41 -14.72 -9.70
N LYS A 78 -10.37 -15.31 -9.00
CA LYS A 78 -11.44 -14.53 -8.37
C LYS A 78 -11.03 -14.14 -6.96
N ILE A 79 -10.89 -12.85 -6.70
CA ILE A 79 -10.67 -12.35 -5.34
C ILE A 79 -12.01 -11.98 -4.73
N SER A 80 -12.34 -12.61 -3.60
CA SER A 80 -13.59 -12.37 -2.89
C SER A 80 -13.45 -11.19 -1.94
N ASP A 81 -14.43 -10.29 -1.96
CA ASP A 81 -14.59 -9.33 -0.86
C ASP A 81 -15.39 -9.98 0.26
N THR A 82 -14.77 -10.08 1.43
CA THR A 82 -15.37 -10.66 2.64
C THR A 82 -15.30 -9.68 3.81
N CYS A 83 -15.03 -8.40 3.54
CA CYS A 83 -15.06 -7.37 4.56
C CYS A 83 -16.49 -7.16 5.05
N ASP A 84 -16.65 -7.02 6.37
CA ASP A 84 -17.94 -6.70 6.96
C ASP A 84 -18.11 -5.18 6.98
N TYR A 85 -18.95 -4.69 6.07
CA TYR A 85 -19.32 -3.28 5.97
C TYR A 85 -20.60 -2.94 6.75
N ALA A 86 -21.19 -3.93 7.43
CA ALA A 86 -22.47 -3.83 8.13
C ALA A 86 -22.37 -4.26 9.61
N THR A 87 -21.17 -4.20 10.20
CA THR A 87 -20.92 -4.64 11.58
C THR A 87 -21.73 -3.84 12.61
N PHE A 88 -21.98 -2.56 12.34
CA PHE A 88 -22.83 -1.72 13.20
C PHE A 88 -24.30 -1.88 12.80
N PRO A 89 -25.23 -1.92 13.77
CA PRO A 89 -26.66 -1.92 13.47
C PRO A 89 -27.00 -0.77 12.51
N ASN A 90 -27.38 -1.13 11.29
CA ASN A 90 -27.67 -0.16 10.26
C ASN A 90 -29.11 0.37 10.46
N PHE A 91 -29.23 1.55 11.06
CA PHE A 91 -30.48 2.33 11.10
C PHE A 91 -30.50 3.42 10.01
N GLU A 92 -29.57 3.36 9.06
CA GLU A 92 -29.45 4.31 7.96
C GLU A 92 -30.61 4.14 6.98
N THR A 93 -30.94 5.22 6.32
CA THR A 93 -31.92 5.21 5.25
C THR A 93 -31.35 4.51 4.01
N THR A 94 -32.15 3.65 3.36
CA THR A 94 -31.79 3.04 2.07
C THR A 94 -31.74 4.05 0.92
N LEU A 95 -32.14 5.29 1.17
CA LEU A 95 -32.15 6.39 0.18
C LEU A 95 -30.83 7.20 0.17
N GLY A 96 -29.91 6.93 1.09
CA GLY A 96 -28.65 7.67 1.24
C GLY A 96 -27.41 6.78 1.07
N ALA A 97 -26.25 7.42 1.05
CA ALA A 97 -24.97 6.72 1.15
C ALA A 97 -24.85 6.07 2.54
N SER A 98 -24.25 4.88 2.61
CA SER A 98 -24.07 4.18 3.88
C SER A 98 -23.03 4.88 4.76
N PHE A 99 -23.02 4.60 6.07
CA PHE A 99 -21.97 5.12 6.95
C PHE A 99 -20.58 4.68 6.47
N GLU A 100 -20.43 3.45 6.01
CA GLU A 100 -19.17 2.98 5.39
C GLU A 100 -18.76 3.87 4.21
N GLU A 101 -19.69 4.19 3.31
CA GLU A 101 -19.40 4.99 2.13
C GLU A 101 -19.03 6.45 2.49
N LEU A 102 -19.58 6.95 3.59
CA LEU A 102 -19.33 8.29 4.12
C LEU A 102 -18.04 8.36 4.94
N SER A 103 -17.71 7.33 5.71
CA SER A 103 -16.56 7.29 6.61
C SER A 103 -15.29 6.75 5.96
N ARG A 104 -15.39 6.01 4.85
CA ARG A 104 -14.22 5.42 4.20
C ARG A 104 -13.30 6.48 3.61
N TYR A 105 -12.00 6.27 3.78
CA TYR A 105 -11.00 6.96 2.97
C TYR A 105 -11.07 6.43 1.53
N ARG A 106 -11.39 7.31 0.57
CA ARG A 106 -11.65 6.91 -0.83
C ARG A 106 -10.37 6.88 -1.66
N PRO A 107 -10.27 5.94 -2.63
CA PRO A 107 -11.24 4.90 -2.96
C PRO A 107 -11.16 3.69 -2.00
N GLY A 108 -12.24 2.90 -1.97
CA GLY A 108 -12.34 1.71 -1.12
C GLY A 108 -11.41 0.57 -1.54
N LEU A 109 -11.51 -0.55 -0.84
CA LEU A 109 -10.79 -1.77 -1.20
C LEU A 109 -11.34 -2.36 -2.51
N SER A 110 -10.47 -2.85 -3.38
CA SER A 110 -10.87 -3.44 -4.67
C SER A 110 -9.89 -4.52 -5.11
N ASP A 111 -10.36 -5.43 -5.96
CA ASP A 111 -9.56 -6.45 -6.64
C ASP A 111 -8.38 -5.82 -7.39
N THR A 112 -8.66 -4.76 -8.14
CA THR A 112 -7.65 -3.96 -8.85
C THR A 112 -6.57 -3.42 -7.93
N ARG A 113 -6.97 -2.75 -6.83
CA ARG A 113 -6.02 -2.19 -5.86
C ARG A 113 -5.18 -3.29 -5.18
N ALA A 114 -5.80 -4.42 -4.84
CA ALA A 114 -5.09 -5.55 -4.25
C ALA A 114 -4.04 -6.13 -5.21
N ARG A 115 -4.39 -6.36 -6.48
CA ARG A 115 -3.44 -6.85 -7.49
C ARG A 115 -2.29 -5.89 -7.74
N VAL A 116 -2.58 -4.59 -7.86
CA VAL A 116 -1.53 -3.57 -8.07
C VAL A 116 -0.53 -3.63 -6.94
N ASN A 117 -1.02 -3.71 -5.70
CA ASN A 117 -0.16 -3.83 -4.53
C ASN A 117 0.68 -5.11 -4.54
N VAL A 118 0.10 -6.26 -4.91
CA VAL A 118 0.83 -7.54 -5.03
C VAL A 118 1.92 -7.47 -6.11
N ASN A 119 1.63 -6.92 -7.29
CA ASN A 119 2.62 -6.71 -8.35
C ASN A 119 3.80 -5.87 -7.86
N ASN A 120 3.52 -4.79 -7.11
CA ASN A 120 4.55 -3.96 -6.51
C ASN A 120 5.39 -4.76 -5.50
N GLN A 121 4.77 -5.68 -4.73
CA GLN A 121 5.49 -6.54 -3.80
C GLN A 121 6.37 -7.58 -4.52
N HIS A 122 6.00 -8.10 -5.68
CA HIS A 122 6.86 -8.98 -6.48
C HIS A 122 8.14 -8.27 -6.92
N LEU A 123 8.02 -7.04 -7.41
CA LEU A 123 9.18 -6.21 -7.74
C LEU A 123 10.03 -5.93 -6.48
N ALA A 124 9.40 -5.50 -5.38
CA ALA A 124 10.12 -5.23 -4.14
C ALA A 124 10.88 -6.47 -3.63
N LYS A 125 10.25 -7.66 -3.66
CA LYS A 125 10.87 -8.94 -3.30
C LYS A 125 12.15 -9.16 -4.09
N LEU A 126 12.10 -9.03 -5.42
CA LEU A 126 13.28 -9.16 -6.27
C LEU A 126 14.38 -8.18 -5.86
N LEU A 127 14.05 -6.89 -5.70
CA LEU A 127 15.03 -5.83 -5.46
C LEU A 127 15.73 -5.97 -4.10
N PHE A 128 14.96 -6.24 -3.04
CA PHE A 128 15.50 -6.38 -1.69
C PHE A 128 16.21 -7.72 -1.50
N GLN A 129 15.61 -8.84 -1.91
CA GLN A 129 16.18 -10.16 -1.66
C GLN A 129 17.41 -10.44 -2.52
N SER A 130 17.42 -10.02 -3.80
CA SER A 130 18.61 -10.21 -4.64
C SER A 130 19.81 -9.36 -4.19
N SER A 131 19.59 -8.35 -3.37
CA SER A 131 20.66 -7.53 -2.79
C SER A 131 21.26 -8.13 -1.52
N SER A 132 20.52 -9.00 -0.82
CA SER A 132 20.94 -9.63 0.45
C SER A 132 21.22 -11.14 0.35
N ALA A 133 20.77 -11.79 -0.72
CA ALA A 133 20.90 -13.23 -0.92
C ALA A 133 22.25 -13.63 -1.54
N GLY A 134 22.63 -14.90 -1.39
CA GLY A 134 23.77 -15.46 -2.13
C GLY A 134 23.48 -15.51 -3.63
N LYS A 135 24.54 -15.50 -4.46
CA LYS A 135 24.43 -15.44 -5.93
C LYS A 135 23.42 -16.42 -6.53
N ALA A 136 23.46 -17.69 -6.15
CA ALA A 136 22.57 -18.73 -6.70
C ALA A 136 21.08 -18.49 -6.37
N GLU A 137 20.79 -17.92 -5.19
CA GLU A 137 19.43 -17.61 -4.76
C GLU A 137 18.93 -16.32 -5.44
N ALA A 138 19.80 -15.32 -5.58
CA ALA A 138 19.52 -14.12 -6.36
C ALA A 138 19.21 -14.45 -7.83
N ASP A 139 19.97 -15.36 -8.44
CA ASP A 139 19.72 -15.86 -9.80
C ASP A 139 18.37 -16.58 -9.89
N ALA A 140 17.99 -17.39 -8.89
CA ALA A 140 16.70 -18.06 -8.85
C ALA A 140 15.53 -17.06 -8.79
N TYR A 141 15.61 -16.01 -7.97
CA TYR A 141 14.59 -14.96 -7.92
C TYR A 141 14.48 -14.19 -9.24
N ILE A 142 15.60 -13.93 -9.90
CA ILE A 142 15.61 -13.29 -11.23
C ILE A 142 14.91 -14.17 -12.25
N GLN A 143 15.21 -15.47 -12.29
CA GLN A 143 14.57 -16.39 -13.23
C GLN A 143 13.06 -16.54 -12.96
N GLU A 144 12.65 -16.63 -11.70
CA GLU A 144 11.24 -16.61 -11.29
C GLU A 144 10.53 -15.36 -11.83
N PHE A 145 11.14 -14.19 -11.62
CA PHE A 145 10.59 -12.90 -12.06
C PHE A 145 10.53 -12.76 -13.59
N LEU A 146 11.52 -13.26 -14.32
CA LEU A 146 11.54 -13.20 -15.79
C LEU A 146 10.55 -14.19 -16.43
N THR A 147 10.29 -15.33 -15.77
CA THR A 147 9.34 -16.34 -16.27
C THR A 147 7.90 -15.89 -16.10
N SER A 148 7.62 -15.11 -15.05
CA SER A 148 6.30 -14.55 -14.77
C SER A 148 6.40 -13.10 -14.33
N PRO A 149 6.74 -12.17 -15.25
CA PRO A 149 6.85 -10.76 -14.89
C PRO A 149 5.47 -10.22 -14.49
N PRO A 150 5.40 -9.29 -13.52
CA PRO A 150 4.16 -8.67 -13.13
C PRO A 150 3.44 -8.09 -14.36
N SER A 151 2.19 -8.51 -14.56
CA SER A 151 1.41 -8.07 -15.72
C SER A 151 1.06 -6.59 -15.58
N ARG A 152 1.21 -5.83 -16.67
CA ARG A 152 0.72 -4.46 -16.73
C ARG A 152 -0.80 -4.48 -16.71
N MET A 153 -1.38 -3.98 -15.63
CA MET A 153 -2.84 -3.90 -15.51
C MET A 153 -3.37 -2.78 -16.39
N LYS A 154 -4.37 -3.11 -17.22
CA LYS A 154 -5.17 -2.09 -17.89
C LYS A 154 -6.25 -1.66 -16.93
N LEU A 155 -6.14 -0.42 -16.45
CA LEU A 155 -7.19 0.19 -15.66
C LEU A 155 -8.27 0.72 -16.61
N ASP A 156 -9.52 0.63 -16.18
CA ASP A 156 -10.62 1.33 -16.82
C ASP A 156 -10.61 2.78 -16.32
N ASP A 157 -10.37 3.73 -17.23
CA ASP A 157 -10.29 5.17 -16.94
C ASP A 157 -11.59 5.73 -16.32
N THR A 158 -12.69 4.98 -16.37
CA THR A 158 -13.98 5.40 -15.78
C THR A 158 -14.12 5.09 -14.29
N GLN A 159 -13.22 4.28 -13.71
CA GLN A 159 -13.33 3.82 -12.31
C GLN A 159 -12.13 4.27 -11.47
N ASN A 160 -12.40 5.08 -10.44
CA ASN A 160 -11.41 5.50 -9.44
C ASN A 160 -11.10 4.36 -8.46
N TYR A 161 -10.22 3.44 -8.86
CA TYR A 161 -9.77 2.32 -8.02
C TYR A 161 -8.61 2.65 -7.09
N LEU A 162 -7.84 3.68 -7.42
CA LEU A 162 -6.61 4.10 -6.73
C LEU A 162 -6.70 5.59 -6.39
N THR A 163 -6.04 6.02 -5.31
CA THR A 163 -5.78 7.45 -5.11
C THR A 163 -4.77 7.95 -6.15
N ASP A 164 -4.72 9.26 -6.40
CA ASP A 164 -3.76 9.85 -7.34
C ASP A 164 -2.31 9.44 -7.03
N ILE A 165 -1.94 9.43 -5.74
CA ILE A 165 -0.60 9.00 -5.32
C ILE A 165 -0.34 7.51 -5.50
N GLU A 166 -1.37 6.67 -5.36
CA GLU A 166 -1.25 5.22 -5.61
C GLU A 166 -1.09 4.93 -7.10
N ASP A 167 -1.81 5.67 -7.94
CA ASP A 167 -1.69 5.56 -9.38
C ASP A 167 -0.31 6.00 -9.86
N LEU A 168 0.19 7.12 -9.31
CA LEU A 168 1.56 7.57 -9.55
C LEU A 168 2.57 6.50 -9.13
N ALA A 169 2.43 5.95 -7.91
CA ALA A 169 3.33 4.90 -7.43
C ALA A 169 3.25 3.64 -8.30
N ARG A 170 2.06 3.23 -8.74
CA ARG A 170 1.86 2.12 -9.70
C ARG A 170 2.65 2.36 -10.98
N ILE A 171 2.52 3.54 -11.59
CA ILE A 171 3.25 3.88 -12.82
C ILE A 171 4.77 3.77 -12.59
N CYS A 172 5.28 4.30 -11.48
CA CYS A 172 6.70 4.16 -11.14
C CYS A 172 7.13 2.68 -11.03
N HIS A 173 6.33 1.83 -10.37
CA HIS A 173 6.63 0.39 -10.27
C HIS A 173 6.55 -0.33 -11.62
N GLU A 174 5.61 0.05 -12.50
CA GLU A 174 5.52 -0.48 -13.86
C GLU A 174 6.77 -0.13 -14.67
N GLU A 175 7.23 1.13 -14.64
CA GLU A 175 8.44 1.55 -15.33
C GLU A 175 9.70 0.88 -14.76
N MET A 176 9.81 0.76 -13.43
CA MET A 176 10.89 -0.01 -12.82
C MET A 176 10.89 -1.47 -13.27
N THR A 177 9.71 -2.11 -13.32
CA THR A 177 9.56 -3.48 -13.81
C THR A 177 10.00 -3.61 -15.27
N LEU A 178 9.60 -2.68 -16.13
CA LEU A 178 10.01 -2.64 -17.54
C LEU A 178 11.52 -2.45 -17.69
N ILE A 179 12.12 -1.56 -16.90
CA ILE A 179 13.57 -1.32 -16.92
C ILE A 179 14.34 -2.56 -16.45
N VAL A 180 13.90 -3.18 -15.34
CA VAL A 180 14.53 -4.40 -14.81
C VAL A 180 14.44 -5.54 -15.82
N THR A 181 13.25 -5.86 -16.31
CA THR A 181 13.04 -6.94 -17.27
C THR A 181 13.84 -6.72 -18.56
N SER A 182 13.82 -5.50 -19.10
CA SER A 182 14.55 -5.16 -20.33
C SER A 182 16.08 -5.26 -20.15
N ASN A 183 16.61 -4.89 -18.99
CA ASN A 183 18.04 -5.01 -18.74
C ASN A 183 18.48 -6.45 -18.47
N LEU A 184 17.64 -7.28 -17.86
CA LEU A 184 17.99 -8.67 -17.56
C LEU A 184 17.81 -9.60 -18.76
N ASP A 185 16.90 -9.27 -19.68
CA ASP A 185 16.68 -10.03 -20.91
C ASP A 185 17.63 -9.59 -22.04
N SER A 186 18.82 -10.19 -22.05
CA SER A 186 19.84 -9.95 -23.08
C SER A 186 19.40 -10.24 -24.51
N THR A 187 18.34 -11.04 -24.72
CA THR A 187 17.85 -11.35 -26.07
C THR A 187 17.27 -10.12 -26.77
N ARG A 188 16.75 -9.16 -25.99
CA ARG A 188 16.08 -7.94 -26.48
C ARG A 188 17.05 -6.79 -26.75
N TRP A 189 18.32 -6.90 -26.38
CA TRP A 189 19.28 -5.80 -26.52
C TRP A 189 19.57 -5.44 -27.97
N ASN A 190 19.40 -6.38 -28.89
CA ASN A 190 19.59 -6.16 -30.32
C ASN A 190 18.35 -5.58 -31.02
N ASP A 191 17.23 -5.40 -30.32
CA ASP A 191 16.03 -4.82 -30.90
C ASP A 191 16.29 -3.35 -31.27
N ALA A 192 15.96 -2.96 -32.49
CA ALA A 192 16.18 -1.59 -32.99
C ALA A 192 15.52 -0.51 -32.11
N ASN A 193 14.42 -0.87 -31.43
CA ASN A 193 13.68 0.03 -30.55
C ASN A 193 14.12 -0.04 -29.07
N PHE A 194 14.98 -0.98 -28.70
CA PHE A 194 15.35 -1.25 -27.30
C PHE A 194 15.83 0.01 -26.58
N SER A 195 16.84 0.68 -27.13
CA SER A 195 17.45 1.86 -26.52
C SER A 195 16.45 3.02 -26.40
N SER A 196 15.52 3.15 -27.35
CA SER A 196 14.49 4.18 -27.33
C SER A 196 13.43 3.89 -26.25
N ILE A 197 12.98 2.63 -26.14
CA ILE A 197 12.01 2.20 -25.14
C ILE A 197 12.61 2.35 -23.74
N LEU A 198 13.84 1.88 -23.53
CA LEU A 198 14.51 1.98 -22.24
C LEU A 198 14.70 3.44 -21.82
N LYS A 199 15.12 4.30 -22.76
CA LYS A 199 15.24 5.74 -22.50
C LYS A 199 13.89 6.36 -22.14
N ALA A 200 12.82 6.03 -22.87
CA ALA A 200 11.48 6.54 -22.60
C ALA A 200 10.99 6.13 -21.20
N SER A 201 11.18 4.86 -20.81
CA SER A 201 10.83 4.37 -19.48
C SER A 201 11.61 5.07 -18.37
N ASN A 202 12.93 5.27 -18.53
CA ASN A 202 13.73 6.00 -17.54
C ASN A 202 13.29 7.46 -17.39
N LEU A 203 12.97 8.14 -18.50
CA LEU A 203 12.46 9.51 -18.48
C LEU A 203 11.08 9.60 -17.81
N ASN A 204 10.18 8.67 -18.13
CA ASN A 204 8.85 8.62 -17.51
C ASN A 204 8.97 8.37 -16.00
N LEU A 205 9.77 7.38 -15.57
CA LEU A 205 10.01 7.11 -14.15
C LEU A 205 10.53 8.35 -13.42
N THR A 206 11.50 9.06 -14.01
CA THR A 206 12.05 10.28 -13.41
C THR A 206 10.98 11.37 -13.26
N ALA A 207 10.21 11.64 -14.31
CA ALA A 207 9.15 12.64 -14.30
C ALA A 207 8.06 12.32 -13.27
N ARG A 208 7.71 11.04 -13.08
CA ARG A 208 6.74 10.62 -12.07
C ARG A 208 7.28 10.74 -10.65
N LEU A 209 8.57 10.48 -10.43
CA LEU A 209 9.19 10.76 -9.14
C LEU A 209 9.19 12.26 -8.81
N GLU A 210 9.44 13.12 -9.79
CA GLU A 210 9.33 14.58 -9.64
C GLU A 210 7.90 15.00 -9.27
N GLU A 211 6.90 14.43 -9.92
CA GLU A 211 5.49 14.64 -9.58
C GLU A 211 5.17 14.17 -8.15
N ALA A 212 5.73 13.05 -7.70
CA ALA A 212 5.57 12.56 -6.33
C ALA A 212 6.16 13.54 -5.30
N VAL A 213 7.35 14.09 -5.59
CA VAL A 213 8.01 15.11 -4.76
C VAL A 213 7.11 16.32 -4.62
N GLU A 214 6.55 16.80 -5.74
CA GLU A 214 5.68 17.98 -5.76
C GLU A 214 4.39 17.74 -4.98
N GLN A 215 3.77 16.56 -5.10
CA GLN A 215 2.60 16.21 -4.30
C GLN A 215 2.89 16.24 -2.79
N VAL A 216 4.05 15.73 -2.36
CA VAL A 216 4.46 15.78 -0.94
C VAL A 216 4.69 17.22 -0.47
N LYS A 217 5.38 18.04 -1.28
CA LYS A 217 5.64 19.46 -0.95
C LYS A 217 4.36 20.30 -0.87
N ASN A 218 3.35 19.98 -1.68
CA ASN A 218 2.08 20.70 -1.76
C ASN A 218 1.02 20.22 -0.76
N LEU A 219 1.39 19.40 0.23
CA LEU A 219 0.47 18.98 1.29
C LEU A 219 0.07 20.19 2.16
N ASN A 220 -1.01 20.87 1.76
CA ASN A 220 -1.57 22.04 2.44
C ASN A 220 -2.16 21.72 3.82
N ALA A 221 -2.62 20.48 4.03
CA ALA A 221 -3.12 20.00 5.31
C ALA A 221 -1.96 19.44 6.15
N ILE A 222 -1.17 20.34 6.75
CA ILE A 222 -0.07 19.94 7.63
C ILE A 222 -0.63 19.33 8.93
N VAL A 223 -1.79 19.82 9.39
CA VAL A 223 -2.47 19.33 10.60
C VAL A 223 -3.99 19.51 10.47
N PRO A 224 -4.81 18.55 10.95
CA PRO A 224 -4.41 17.25 11.51
C PRO A 224 -3.92 16.28 10.44
N ALA A 225 -3.22 15.24 10.89
CA ALA A 225 -2.70 14.16 10.03
C ALA A 225 -3.84 13.25 9.58
N PHE A 226 -4.71 13.78 8.72
CA PHE A 226 -5.83 13.04 8.16
C PHE A 226 -5.35 11.83 7.35
N GLY A 227 -6.25 10.86 7.16
CA GLY A 227 -5.98 9.67 6.36
C GLY A 227 -5.41 9.98 4.97
N SER A 228 -5.80 11.10 4.35
CA SER A 228 -5.24 11.57 3.06
C SER A 228 -3.75 11.90 3.13
N VAL A 229 -3.35 12.64 4.16
CA VAL A 229 -1.98 13.08 4.39
C VAL A 229 -1.09 11.88 4.72
N LEU A 230 -1.55 11.06 5.68
CA LEU A 230 -0.84 9.85 6.08
C LEU A 230 -0.68 8.86 4.92
N HIS A 231 -1.73 8.65 4.13
CA HIS A 231 -1.69 7.77 2.97
C HIS A 231 -0.66 8.20 1.93
N ILE A 232 -0.57 9.51 1.65
CA ILE A 232 0.45 10.07 0.76
C ILE A 232 1.85 9.81 1.32
N PHE A 233 2.08 10.04 2.62
CA PHE A 233 3.38 9.76 3.24
C PHE A 233 3.76 8.28 3.18
N TYR A 234 2.88 7.38 3.60
CA TYR A 234 3.20 5.95 3.60
C TYR A 234 3.45 5.42 2.18
N THR A 235 2.65 5.86 1.21
CA THR A 235 2.81 5.45 -0.20
C THR A 235 4.12 5.97 -0.81
N THR A 236 4.41 7.27 -0.63
CA THR A 236 5.63 7.89 -1.16
C THR A 236 6.89 7.39 -0.45
N TYR A 237 6.79 7.10 0.84
CA TYR A 237 7.87 6.52 1.61
C TYR A 237 8.22 5.11 1.10
N ASP A 238 7.23 4.24 0.94
CA ASP A 238 7.43 2.89 0.38
C ASP A 238 8.03 2.95 -1.03
N LEU A 239 7.46 3.81 -1.89
CA LEU A 239 7.98 4.07 -3.23
C LEU A 239 9.45 4.51 -3.21
N SER A 240 9.83 5.40 -2.30
CA SER A 240 11.22 5.88 -2.18
C SER A 240 12.19 4.78 -1.75
N LEU A 241 11.75 3.85 -0.91
CA LEU A 241 12.56 2.70 -0.49
C LEU A 241 12.76 1.72 -1.65
N ILE A 242 11.68 1.39 -2.36
CA ILE A 242 11.72 0.47 -3.50
C ILE A 242 12.58 1.06 -4.62
N THR A 243 12.41 2.34 -4.94
CA THR A 243 13.21 3.03 -5.98
C THR A 243 14.69 3.10 -5.59
N HIS A 244 14.99 3.32 -4.31
CA HIS A 244 16.37 3.27 -3.83
C HIS A 244 16.99 1.87 -3.98
N ALA A 245 16.24 0.82 -3.61
CA ALA A 245 16.66 -0.56 -3.81
C ALA A 245 16.84 -0.89 -5.29
N PHE A 246 15.98 -0.36 -6.17
CA PHE A 246 16.10 -0.45 -7.62
C PHE A 246 17.40 0.19 -8.13
N CYS A 247 17.76 1.40 -7.70
CA CYS A 247 19.03 2.01 -8.07
C CYS A 247 20.24 1.17 -7.59
N ASN A 248 20.17 0.62 -6.38
CA ASN A 248 21.22 -0.25 -5.85
C ASN A 248 21.34 -1.55 -6.66
N PHE A 249 20.20 -2.15 -7.01
CA PHE A 249 20.11 -3.33 -7.86
C PHE A 249 20.78 -3.07 -9.22
N LEU A 250 20.49 -1.93 -9.86
CA LEU A 250 21.09 -1.57 -11.15
C LEU A 250 22.58 -1.23 -11.04
N ASN A 251 23.06 -0.73 -9.90
CA ASN A 251 24.47 -0.44 -9.69
C ASN A 251 25.28 -1.65 -9.22
N SER A 252 24.64 -2.81 -9.03
CA SER A 252 25.33 -4.02 -8.57
C SER A 252 26.32 -4.52 -9.62
N LYS A 253 27.59 -4.73 -9.20
CA LYS A 253 28.70 -5.13 -10.11
C LYS A 253 28.56 -6.55 -10.66
N GLU A 254 27.65 -7.35 -10.10
CA GLU A 254 27.48 -8.76 -10.43
C GLU A 254 26.61 -8.98 -11.67
N LYS A 255 25.92 -7.94 -12.16
CA LYS A 255 24.94 -8.04 -13.26
C LYS A 255 25.43 -7.28 -14.48
N THR A 256 25.39 -7.93 -15.64
CA THR A 256 25.66 -7.28 -16.92
C THR A 256 24.40 -6.54 -17.36
N LEU A 257 24.41 -5.21 -17.26
CA LEU A 257 23.32 -4.37 -17.75
C LEU A 257 23.68 -3.76 -19.11
N HIS A 258 22.65 -3.34 -19.85
CA HIS A 258 22.87 -2.65 -21.10
C HIS A 258 23.49 -1.26 -20.86
N THR A 259 24.45 -0.87 -21.70
CA THR A 259 25.24 0.37 -21.52
C THR A 259 24.38 1.64 -21.51
N SER A 260 23.25 1.64 -22.21
CA SER A 260 22.31 2.77 -22.24
C SER A 260 21.58 3.01 -20.92
N GLN A 261 21.60 2.08 -19.96
CA GLN A 261 20.99 2.28 -18.64
C GLN A 261 21.85 3.15 -17.71
N SER A 262 23.18 3.01 -17.80
CA SER A 262 24.14 3.68 -16.92
C SER A 262 23.94 5.20 -16.73
N PRO A 263 23.65 6.01 -17.78
CA PRO A 263 23.47 7.46 -17.60
C PRO A 263 22.20 7.85 -16.85
N HIS A 264 21.18 6.98 -16.77
CA HIS A 264 19.89 7.30 -16.18
C HIS A 264 19.80 6.99 -14.68
N THR A 265 20.51 5.96 -14.21
CA THR A 265 20.48 5.54 -12.81
C THR A 265 20.84 6.66 -11.81
N PRO A 266 21.85 7.51 -12.05
CA PRO A 266 22.16 8.63 -11.15
C PRO A 266 21.03 9.66 -11.04
N GLN A 267 20.31 9.93 -12.14
CA GLN A 267 19.20 10.88 -12.15
C GLN A 267 18.01 10.35 -11.32
N ILE A 268 17.66 9.07 -11.49
CA ILE A 268 16.61 8.42 -10.70
C ILE A 268 16.98 8.40 -9.21
N LEU A 269 18.25 8.14 -8.89
CA LEU A 269 18.73 8.17 -7.51
C LEU A 269 18.66 9.58 -6.90
N ALA A 270 18.97 10.62 -7.68
CA ALA A 270 18.84 12.00 -7.23
C ALA A 270 17.38 12.34 -6.87
N GLN A 271 16.43 12.02 -7.76
CA GLN A 271 15.00 12.23 -7.49
C GLN A 271 14.50 11.41 -6.30
N THR A 272 14.98 10.18 -6.14
CA THR A 272 14.66 9.36 -4.97
C THR A 272 15.12 10.00 -3.67
N LYS A 273 16.31 10.61 -3.66
CA LYS A 273 16.84 11.34 -2.49
C LYS A 273 16.02 12.59 -2.20
N GLU A 274 15.63 13.34 -3.23
CA GLU A 274 14.77 14.50 -3.08
C GLU A 274 13.40 14.11 -2.50
N LEU A 275 12.79 13.02 -2.98
CA LEU A 275 11.55 12.49 -2.42
C LEU A 275 11.68 12.13 -0.95
N LYS A 276 12.74 11.42 -0.57
CA LYS A 276 13.02 11.11 0.85
C LYS A 276 13.17 12.35 1.71
N GLN A 277 13.85 13.38 1.19
CA GLN A 277 14.03 14.65 1.88
C GLN A 277 12.70 15.38 2.07
N ALA A 278 11.89 15.49 1.01
CA ALA A 278 10.58 16.13 1.06
C ALA A 278 9.66 15.44 2.08
N ILE A 279 9.64 14.10 2.11
CA ILE A 279 8.88 13.33 3.11
C ILE A 279 9.37 13.64 4.53
N SER A 280 10.69 13.65 4.74
CA SER A 280 11.29 13.93 6.06
C SER A 280 10.95 15.34 6.56
N GLU A 281 11.05 16.34 5.69
CA GLU A 281 10.76 17.74 6.02
C GLU A 281 9.28 17.92 6.36
N GLN A 282 8.41 17.36 5.54
CA GLN A 282 6.97 17.48 5.74
C GLN A 282 6.50 16.70 6.97
N ALA A 283 7.02 15.50 7.23
CA ALA A 283 6.73 14.75 8.46
C ALA A 283 7.16 15.52 9.72
N ALA A 284 8.32 16.18 9.68
CA ALA A 284 8.77 17.04 10.77
C ALA A 284 7.84 18.26 10.96
N ALA A 285 7.33 18.85 9.88
CA ALA A 285 6.36 19.94 9.93
C ALA A 285 5.03 19.50 10.55
N VAL A 286 4.49 18.34 10.14
CA VAL A 286 3.27 17.75 10.72
C VAL A 286 3.44 17.53 12.22
N LYS A 287 4.56 16.92 12.64
CA LYS A 287 4.84 16.71 14.05
C LYS A 287 4.89 18.03 14.82
N LYS A 288 5.67 19.00 14.34
CA LYS A 288 5.80 20.30 15.00
C LYS A 288 4.42 20.95 15.18
N GLY A 289 3.55 20.86 14.19
CA GLY A 289 2.19 21.38 14.28
C GLY A 289 1.30 20.61 15.26
N LEU A 290 1.40 19.28 15.34
CA LEU A 290 0.68 18.46 16.34
C LEU A 290 1.18 18.67 17.78
N ASP A 291 2.45 19.04 17.95
CA ASP A 291 3.05 19.38 19.24
C ASP A 291 2.57 20.77 19.74
N GLU A 292 1.89 21.58 18.92
CA GLU A 292 1.27 22.83 19.34
C GLU A 292 0.07 22.58 20.27
N GLY A 293 -0.12 23.44 21.28
CA GLY A 293 -1.28 23.34 22.18
C GLY A 293 -2.60 23.80 21.52
N GLY A 294 -3.72 23.50 22.18
CA GLY A 294 -5.04 23.99 21.77
C GLY A 294 -5.75 23.17 20.68
N TRP A 295 -5.27 21.95 20.38
CA TRP A 295 -5.95 21.07 19.43
C TRP A 295 -7.33 20.60 19.91
N ILE A 296 -7.48 20.36 21.21
CA ILE A 296 -8.77 20.00 21.81
C ILE A 296 -9.78 21.13 21.57
N ASP A 297 -9.39 22.38 21.86
CA ASP A 297 -10.23 23.56 21.61
C ASP A 297 -10.58 23.70 20.12
N LYS A 298 -9.61 23.54 19.21
CA LYS A 298 -9.86 23.58 17.75
C LYS A 298 -10.83 22.49 17.28
N VAL A 299 -10.73 21.28 17.84
CA VAL A 299 -11.67 20.17 17.55
C VAL A 299 -13.06 20.54 18.02
N LEU A 300 -13.21 20.97 19.27
CA LEU A 300 -14.48 21.39 19.85
C LEU A 300 -15.08 22.57 19.06
N ASP A 301 -14.28 23.54 18.69
CA ASP A 301 -14.68 24.70 17.87
C ASP A 301 -15.09 24.28 16.45
N SER A 302 -14.49 23.25 15.86
CA SER A 302 -14.89 22.74 14.54
C SER A 302 -16.22 21.99 14.55
N VAL A 303 -16.57 21.38 15.69
CA VAL A 303 -17.86 20.72 15.92
C VAL A 303 -18.95 21.74 16.25
N ASN A 304 -18.58 22.79 17.00
CA ASN A 304 -19.48 23.88 17.39
C ASN A 304 -19.59 24.98 16.32
N GLY A 305 -18.71 24.99 15.32
CA GLY A 305 -18.46 26.10 14.42
C GLY A 305 -18.84 25.86 12.96
N THR A 306 -19.87 26.59 12.56
CA THR A 306 -20.16 27.14 11.21
C THR A 306 -20.82 26.30 10.11
N GLN A 307 -22.04 26.78 9.81
CA GLN A 307 -22.73 26.86 8.51
C GLN A 307 -23.42 25.60 7.99
N GLY A 308 -24.63 25.36 8.52
CA GLY A 308 -25.67 24.60 7.82
C GLY A 308 -26.57 23.76 8.72
N ASN A 309 -26.08 23.36 9.90
CA ASN A 309 -26.76 22.41 10.80
C ASN A 309 -26.57 22.77 12.28
N GLU A 310 -26.72 24.05 12.64
CA GLU A 310 -26.66 24.51 14.05
C GLU A 310 -27.61 23.74 14.97
N THR A 311 -28.73 23.21 14.44
CA THR A 311 -29.74 22.48 15.22
C THR A 311 -29.33 21.08 15.65
N LEU A 312 -28.56 20.33 14.83
CA LEU A 312 -28.24 18.93 15.16
C LEU A 312 -27.15 18.83 16.23
N PHE A 313 -26.18 19.75 16.20
CA PHE A 313 -25.10 19.79 17.17
C PHE A 313 -25.47 20.54 18.46
N SER A 314 -26.39 21.52 18.41
CA SER A 314 -26.98 22.05 19.64
C SER A 314 -27.76 20.96 20.38
N GLU A 315 -28.53 20.14 19.65
CA GLU A 315 -29.24 18.99 20.22
C GLU A 315 -28.27 17.92 20.76
N LEU A 316 -27.12 17.69 20.10
CA LEU A 316 -26.09 16.78 20.60
C LEU A 316 -25.40 17.32 21.86
N GLY A 317 -25.13 18.63 21.91
CA GLY A 317 -24.55 19.31 23.07
C GLY A 317 -25.49 19.33 24.28
N ASP A 318 -26.80 19.30 24.07
CA ASP A 318 -27.80 19.12 25.14
C ASP A 318 -27.88 17.66 25.63
N LEU A 319 -27.41 16.69 24.82
CA LEU A 319 -27.45 15.25 25.12
C LEU A 319 -26.13 14.70 25.68
N VAL A 320 -25.00 15.34 25.40
CA VAL A 320 -23.66 14.87 25.76
C VAL A 320 -23.00 15.90 26.68
N ASP A 321 -22.51 15.44 27.84
CA ASP A 321 -21.85 16.30 28.82
C ASP A 321 -20.58 16.95 28.24
N ALA A 322 -20.33 18.22 28.59
CA ALA A 322 -19.17 18.96 28.09
C ALA A 322 -17.84 18.26 28.43
N GLY A 323 -17.75 17.59 29.59
CA GLY A 323 -16.58 16.81 29.96
C GLY A 323 -16.41 15.55 29.09
N GLN A 324 -17.49 14.95 28.62
CA GLN A 324 -17.43 13.81 27.68
C GLN A 324 -16.95 14.25 26.29
N LEU A 325 -17.39 15.42 25.82
CA LEU A 325 -16.91 16.00 24.56
C LEU A 325 -15.42 16.35 24.62
N GLU A 326 -14.95 16.90 25.75
CA GLU A 326 -13.53 17.19 25.96
C GLU A 326 -12.67 15.91 25.96
N VAL A 327 -13.13 14.85 26.64
CA VAL A 327 -12.44 13.55 26.62
C VAL A 327 -12.41 12.97 25.21
N TRP A 328 -13.52 12.99 24.47
CA TRP A 328 -13.57 12.51 23.09
C TRP A 328 -12.62 13.29 22.17
N ALA A 329 -12.59 14.62 22.29
CA ALA A 329 -11.67 15.46 21.53
C ALA A 329 -10.21 15.18 21.90
N GLY A 330 -9.94 14.93 23.19
CA GLY A 330 -8.64 14.45 23.68
C GLY A 330 -8.21 13.14 23.01
N ASP A 331 -9.08 12.12 23.03
CA ASP A 331 -8.82 10.82 22.42
C ASP A 331 -8.58 10.95 20.90
N LEU A 332 -9.32 11.82 20.22
CA LEU A 332 -9.13 12.09 18.79
C LEU A 332 -7.74 12.70 18.51
N VAL A 333 -7.33 13.69 19.31
CA VAL A 333 -6.04 14.37 19.16
C VAL A 333 -4.87 13.42 19.47
N GLU A 334 -4.99 12.60 20.52
CA GLU A 334 -3.98 11.58 20.82
C GLU A 334 -3.91 10.54 19.68
N GLY A 335 -5.04 10.13 19.11
CA GLY A 335 -5.06 9.26 17.93
C GLY A 335 -4.32 9.85 16.71
N TRP A 336 -4.40 11.16 16.49
CA TRP A 336 -3.60 11.84 15.46
C TRP A 336 -2.11 11.81 15.75
N LYS A 337 -1.71 12.03 17.01
CA LYS A 337 -0.30 11.97 17.43
C LYS A 337 0.28 10.57 17.27
N ASP A 338 -0.45 9.56 17.73
CA ASP A 338 -0.07 8.14 17.59
C ASP A 338 0.11 7.75 16.12
N SER A 339 -0.81 8.22 15.25
CA SER A 339 -0.75 7.95 13.80
C SER A 339 0.48 8.56 13.12
N CYS A 340 1.05 9.63 13.68
CA CYS A 340 2.29 10.26 13.22
C CYS A 340 3.55 9.65 13.84
N GLU A 341 3.46 8.90 14.95
CA GLU A 341 4.63 8.29 15.58
C GLU A 341 5.35 7.32 14.63
N GLY A 342 4.59 6.59 13.79
CA GLY A 342 5.12 5.72 12.74
C GLY A 342 5.98 6.45 11.69
N LEU A 343 5.64 7.70 11.36
CA LEU A 343 6.41 8.56 10.45
C LEU A 343 7.75 8.99 11.08
N MET A 344 7.83 8.98 12.41
CA MET A 344 8.99 9.44 13.19
C MET A 344 10.00 8.33 13.51
N LEU A 345 9.62 7.05 13.38
CA LEU A 345 10.49 5.90 13.67
C LEU A 345 11.71 5.79 12.75
N LYS A 346 11.80 6.65 11.72
CA LYS A 346 12.99 6.79 10.92
C LYS A 346 13.47 8.22 10.93
N LYS A 347 14.58 8.45 11.63
CA LYS A 347 15.61 9.33 11.08
C LYS A 347 15.86 8.81 9.67
N VAL A 348 15.38 9.49 8.65
CA VAL A 348 15.71 9.19 7.26
C VAL A 348 17.24 9.24 7.22
N VAL A 349 17.88 8.07 7.21
CA VAL A 349 19.33 7.98 7.04
C VAL A 349 19.56 8.39 5.59
N VAL A 350 19.95 9.65 5.42
CA VAL A 350 20.33 10.28 4.15
C VAL A 350 21.52 9.56 3.54
#